data_AF-A0A173KY63-F1
#
_entry.id   AF-A0A173KY63-F1
#
_cell.length_a   1.000
_cell.length_b   1.000
_cell.length_c   1.000
_cell.angle_alpha   90.00
_cell.angle_beta   90.00
_cell.angle_gamma   90.00
#
_symmetry.space_group_name_H-M   'P 1'
#
loop_
_entity.id
_entity.type
_entity.pdbx_description
1 polymer ?
#
loop_
_entity_poly.entity_id
_entity_poly.type
_entity_poly.pdbx_seq_one_letter_code
_entity_poly.pdbx_strand_id
1 'polypeptide(L)'
;MSVSATTRPMRPGEVEGKDYHFVDLEEFRRMTADHEFLEWAHVFGQRYGTPRAPVEAMLKSGRDVLFDIDWQGAQQLHQIAGGDVVRVFILPPSMEELERRLRGRATDSEEVIEGRMSRAANEIAHWDGYDYVLCNVDAEDCFQRVQTILHAERMKRSRQTGLIGFIRRLSRYHQED
;
A
#
# COMPACT_ATOMS: atom_id res chain seq x y z
N MET A 1 4.70 0.46 -8.91
CA MET A 1 4.80 0.90 -7.51
C MET A 1 5.03 2.41 -7.55
N SER A 2 4.35 3.17 -6.70
CA SER A 2 4.63 4.61 -6.57
C SER A 2 5.86 4.82 -5.70
N VAL A 3 6.70 5.79 -6.05
CA VAL A 3 7.84 6.20 -5.19
C VAL A 3 7.32 7.26 -4.21
N SER A 4 7.40 6.96 -2.91
CA SER A 4 6.90 7.88 -1.87
C SER A 4 7.92 8.98 -1.56
N ALA A 5 7.43 10.12 -1.07
CA ALA A 5 8.27 11.16 -0.48
C ALA A 5 8.51 10.89 1.01
N THR A 6 9.68 11.24 1.53
CA THR A 6 9.99 11.12 2.97
C THR A 6 10.87 12.24 3.49
N THR A 7 10.67 12.62 4.76
CA THR A 7 11.58 13.51 5.50
C THR A 7 12.74 12.78 6.17
N ARG A 8 12.75 11.45 6.11
CA ARG A 8 13.85 10.66 6.66
C ARG A 8 15.13 10.93 5.85
N PRO A 9 16.30 11.06 6.49
CA PRO A 9 17.56 11.10 5.77
C PRO A 9 17.76 9.85 4.91
N MET A 10 18.31 10.04 3.71
CA MET A 10 18.74 8.98 2.81
C MET A 10 19.78 8.08 3.51
N ARG A 11 19.59 6.75 3.45
CA ARG A 11 20.54 5.75 3.96
C ARG A 11 21.57 5.38 2.89
N PRO A 12 22.74 4.86 3.30
CA PRO A 12 23.72 4.33 2.35
C PRO A 12 23.09 3.27 1.43
N GLY A 13 23.23 3.47 0.12
CA GLY A 13 22.71 2.56 -0.92
C GLY A 13 21.31 2.93 -1.47
N GLU A 14 20.60 3.88 -0.86
CA GLU A 14 19.34 4.40 -1.41
C GLU A 14 19.60 5.40 -2.54
N VAL A 15 18.65 5.51 -3.48
CA VAL A 15 18.72 6.32 -4.69
C VAL A 15 17.50 7.24 -4.76
N GLU A 16 17.74 8.55 -4.88
CA GLU A 16 16.71 9.59 -5.05
C GLU A 16 15.82 9.28 -6.28
N GLY A 17 14.50 9.40 -6.09
CA GLY A 17 13.51 9.16 -7.14
C GLY A 17 13.32 7.68 -7.52
N LYS A 18 14.05 6.77 -6.89
CA LYS A 18 13.87 5.32 -7.05
C LYS A 18 13.35 4.68 -5.76
N ASP A 19 14.06 4.91 -4.64
CA ASP A 19 13.67 4.36 -3.35
C ASP A 19 12.66 5.29 -2.66
N TYR A 20 12.99 6.58 -2.60
CA TYR A 20 12.11 7.66 -2.13
C TYR A 20 12.44 8.97 -2.85
N HIS A 21 11.50 9.92 -2.75
CA HIS A 21 11.80 11.34 -2.89
C HIS A 21 12.21 11.89 -1.52
N PHE A 22 13.48 12.19 -1.33
CA PHE A 22 14.00 12.69 -0.06
C PHE A 22 13.84 14.21 0.00
N VAL A 23 12.87 14.67 0.79
CA VAL A 23 12.53 16.09 0.93
C VAL A 23 12.75 16.55 2.36
N ASP A 24 12.96 17.84 2.59
CA ASP A 24 12.98 18.37 3.94
C ASP A 24 11.56 18.57 4.50
N LEU A 25 11.49 18.99 5.76
CA LEU A 25 10.22 19.20 6.44
C LEU A 25 9.40 20.37 5.87
N GLU A 26 10.06 21.40 5.37
CA GLU A 26 9.39 22.58 4.81
C GLU A 26 8.71 22.23 3.49
N GLU A 27 9.45 21.53 2.61
CA GLU A 27 8.92 21.05 1.34
C GLU A 27 7.81 20.02 1.54
N PHE A 28 7.97 19.07 2.48
CA PHE A 28 6.89 18.13 2.78
C PHE A 28 5.61 18.84 3.21
N ARG A 29 5.72 19.88 4.07
CA ARG A 29 4.57 20.67 4.51
C ARG A 29 3.92 21.44 3.36
N ARG A 30 4.72 21.99 2.45
CA ARG A 30 4.24 22.65 1.24
C ARG A 30 3.44 21.67 0.37
N MET A 31 4.01 20.50 0.06
CA MET A 31 3.33 19.45 -0.71
C MET A 31 2.02 18.99 -0.04
N THR A 32 1.99 18.87 1.29
CA THR A 32 0.76 18.58 2.03
C THR A 32 -0.29 19.68 1.87
N ALA A 33 0.11 20.96 2.02
CA ALA A 33 -0.78 22.11 1.89
C ALA A 33 -1.36 22.26 0.48
N ASP A 34 -0.56 21.90 -0.53
CA ASP A 34 -0.93 21.95 -1.94
C ASP A 34 -1.69 20.69 -2.41
N HIS A 35 -2.08 19.80 -1.49
CA HIS A 35 -2.79 18.55 -1.76
C HIS A 35 -2.09 17.61 -2.76
N GLU A 36 -0.76 17.67 -2.81
CA GLU A 36 0.06 16.88 -3.74
C GLU A 36 0.17 15.40 -3.34
N PHE A 37 -0.21 15.05 -2.12
CA PHE A 37 -0.25 13.66 -1.65
C PHE A 37 -1.65 13.04 -1.78
N LEU A 38 -1.67 11.74 -2.10
CA LEU A 38 -2.88 10.92 -1.94
C LEU A 38 -3.10 10.54 -0.48
N GLU A 39 -2.02 10.17 0.20
CA GLU A 39 -1.99 9.87 1.61
C GLU A 39 -0.64 10.32 2.17
N TRP A 40 -0.61 10.62 3.46
CA TRP A 40 0.64 10.80 4.17
C TRP A 40 0.49 10.47 5.65
N ALA A 41 1.59 10.06 6.28
CA ALA A 41 1.60 9.65 7.68
C ALA A 41 2.88 10.09 8.40
N HIS A 42 2.80 10.12 9.73
CA HIS A 42 3.95 10.31 10.61
C HIS A 42 4.35 8.95 11.19
N VAL A 43 5.53 8.47 10.80
CA VAL A 43 6.06 7.16 11.20
C VAL A 43 7.48 7.35 11.73
N PHE A 44 7.76 6.86 12.95
CA PHE A 44 9.08 6.96 13.61
C PHE A 44 9.72 8.36 13.62
N GLY A 45 8.95 9.41 13.87
CA GLY A 45 9.50 10.77 13.87
C GLY A 45 9.64 11.39 12.47
N GLN A 46 9.44 10.60 11.42
CA GLN A 46 9.58 10.99 10.01
C GLN A 46 8.24 11.01 9.29
N ARG A 47 8.14 11.80 8.23
CA ARG A 47 6.94 11.85 7.39
C ARG A 47 7.15 11.03 6.13
N TYR A 48 6.07 10.42 5.68
CA TYR A 48 6.00 9.66 4.45
C TYR A 48 4.72 10.03 3.74
N GLY A 49 4.74 10.16 2.42
CA GLY A 49 3.53 10.42 1.65
C GLY A 49 3.66 9.97 0.22
N THR A 50 2.57 9.47 -0.35
CA THR A 50 2.55 9.02 -1.74
C THR A 50 2.14 10.16 -2.68
N PRO A 51 3.02 10.63 -3.59
CA PRO A 51 2.67 11.67 -4.55
C PRO A 51 1.49 11.27 -5.44
N ARG A 52 0.53 12.18 -5.59
CA ARG A 52 -0.73 11.94 -6.31
C ARG A 52 -0.53 11.79 -7.81
N ALA A 53 0.21 12.71 -8.44
CA ALA A 53 0.29 12.78 -9.89
C ALA A 53 0.83 11.50 -10.56
N PRO A 54 1.92 10.87 -10.06
CA PRO A 54 2.41 9.60 -10.62
C PRO A 54 1.40 8.47 -10.49
N VAL A 55 0.69 8.38 -9.37
CA VAL A 55 -0.34 7.36 -9.14
C VAL A 55 -1.50 7.55 -10.10
N GLU A 56 -2.04 8.76 -10.21
CA GLU A 56 -3.14 9.05 -11.13
C GLU A 56 -2.77 8.76 -12.59
N ALA A 57 -1.53 9.04 -12.99
CA ALA A 57 -1.04 8.70 -14.32
C ALA A 57 -1.00 7.18 -14.55
N MET A 58 -0.54 6.39 -13.55
CA MET A 58 -0.57 4.93 -13.62
C MET A 58 -2.00 4.38 -13.73
N LEU A 59 -2.92 4.86 -12.89
CA LEU A 59 -4.32 4.44 -12.91
C LEU A 59 -4.99 4.80 -14.25
N LYS A 60 -4.77 6.02 -14.77
CA LYS A 60 -5.27 6.43 -16.10
C LYS A 60 -4.74 5.55 -17.24
N SER A 61 -3.56 4.97 -17.09
CA SER A 61 -3.00 4.00 -18.04
C SER A 61 -3.55 2.56 -17.90
N GLY A 62 -4.53 2.34 -17.02
CA GLY A 62 -5.13 1.03 -16.79
C GLY A 62 -4.26 0.07 -15.99
N ARG A 63 -3.31 0.60 -15.19
CA ARG A 63 -2.42 -0.20 -14.35
C ARG A 63 -2.85 -0.14 -12.89
N ASP A 64 -2.80 -1.29 -12.22
CA ASP A 64 -2.93 -1.33 -10.76
C ASP A 64 -1.70 -0.72 -10.08
N VAL A 65 -1.93 -0.10 -8.93
CA VAL A 65 -0.87 0.51 -8.11
C VAL A 65 -0.83 -0.20 -6.77
N LEU A 66 0.33 -0.74 -6.42
CA LEU A 66 0.61 -1.29 -5.09
C LEU A 66 1.17 -0.19 -4.20
N PHE A 67 0.60 -0.07 -3.00
CA PHE A 67 1.05 0.83 -1.94
C PHE A 67 1.60 -0.01 -0.78
N ASP A 68 2.77 0.36 -0.27
CA ASP A 68 3.37 -0.18 0.95
C ASP A 68 3.39 0.94 1.99
N ILE A 69 2.34 1.02 2.81
CA ILE A 69 2.03 2.14 3.71
C ILE A 69 1.47 1.65 5.04
N ASP A 70 1.48 2.51 6.06
CA ASP A 70 0.93 2.20 7.38
C ASP A 70 -0.62 2.24 7.41
N TRP A 71 -1.20 1.91 8.56
CA TRP A 71 -2.65 1.90 8.75
C TRP A 71 -3.29 3.30 8.57
N GLN A 72 -2.56 4.38 8.89
CA GLN A 72 -3.04 5.75 8.73
C GLN A 72 -3.18 6.11 7.26
N GLY A 73 -2.17 5.77 6.46
CA GLY A 73 -2.19 5.97 5.01
C GLY A 73 -3.26 5.10 4.35
N ALA A 74 -3.38 3.83 4.75
CA ALA A 74 -4.40 2.92 4.23
C ALA A 74 -5.83 3.42 4.51
N GLN A 75 -6.06 3.98 5.71
CA GLN A 75 -7.35 4.57 6.07
C GLN A 75 -7.66 5.81 5.21
N GLN A 76 -6.69 6.70 4.99
CA GLN A 76 -6.86 7.87 4.12
C GLN A 76 -7.19 7.47 2.67
N LEU A 77 -6.45 6.50 2.10
CA LEU A 77 -6.74 6.01 0.75
C LEU A 77 -8.15 5.43 0.65
N HIS A 78 -8.59 4.67 1.66
CA HIS A 78 -9.94 4.14 1.68
C HIS A 78 -11.01 5.25 1.75
N GLN A 79 -10.77 6.33 2.49
CA GLN A 79 -11.68 7.47 2.51
C GLN A 79 -11.76 8.20 1.15
N ILE A 80 -10.66 8.25 0.41
CA ILE A 80 -10.59 8.94 -0.89
C ILE A 80 -11.18 8.09 -2.03
N ALA A 81 -10.82 6.80 -2.09
CA ALA A 81 -11.09 5.93 -3.23
C ALA A 81 -12.02 4.75 -2.90
N GLY A 82 -12.49 4.62 -1.66
CA GLY A 82 -13.56 3.71 -1.26
C GLY A 82 -13.33 2.27 -1.73
N GLY A 83 -14.33 1.74 -2.45
CA GLY A 83 -14.35 0.38 -2.96
C GLY A 83 -13.38 0.07 -4.11
N ASP A 84 -12.63 1.07 -4.59
CA ASP A 84 -11.56 0.86 -5.59
C ASP A 84 -10.21 0.51 -4.93
N VAL A 85 -10.09 0.67 -3.62
CA VAL A 85 -8.92 0.22 -2.84
C VAL A 85 -9.16 -1.19 -2.32
N VAL A 86 -8.15 -2.04 -2.43
CA VAL A 86 -8.12 -3.37 -1.80
C VAL A 86 -7.07 -3.34 -0.70
N ARG A 87 -7.49 -3.57 0.55
CA ARG A 87 -6.60 -3.51 1.70
C ARG A 87 -6.26 -4.92 2.16
N VAL A 88 -4.98 -5.26 2.11
CA VAL A 88 -4.45 -6.55 2.57
C VAL A 88 -3.52 -6.30 3.75
N PHE A 89 -3.86 -6.84 4.92
CA PHE A 89 -3.02 -6.80 6.11
C PHE A 89 -2.15 -8.05 6.18
N ILE A 90 -0.84 -7.88 6.41
CA ILE A 90 0.11 -9.01 6.48
C ILE A 90 0.64 -9.10 7.91
N LEU A 91 0.27 -10.16 8.61
CA LEU A 91 0.71 -10.48 9.96
C LEU A 91 1.97 -11.35 9.94
N PRO A 92 2.89 -11.18 10.91
CA PRO A 92 3.85 -12.22 11.24
C PRO A 92 3.14 -13.40 11.92
N PRO A 93 3.72 -14.61 11.92
CA PRO A 93 3.12 -15.77 12.59
C PRO A 93 3.20 -15.69 14.12
N SER A 94 4.13 -14.91 14.66
CA SER A 94 4.19 -14.54 16.06
C SER A 94 4.99 -13.24 16.26
N MET A 95 4.90 -12.67 17.46
CA MET A 95 5.73 -11.52 17.83
C MET A 95 7.21 -11.90 17.94
N GLU A 96 7.54 -13.12 18.40
CA GLU A 96 8.93 -13.57 18.43
C GLU A 96 9.52 -13.69 17.01
N GLU A 97 8.72 -14.16 16.04
CA GLU A 97 9.17 -14.24 14.66
C GLU A 97 9.39 -12.86 14.03
N LEU A 98 8.53 -11.89 14.34
CA LEU A 98 8.73 -10.50 13.93
C LEU A 98 10.06 -9.95 14.47
N GLU A 99 10.32 -10.14 15.75
CA GLU A 99 11.55 -9.71 16.40
C GLU A 99 12.78 -10.38 15.78
N ARG A 100 12.72 -11.70 15.57
CA ARG A 100 13.78 -12.47 14.92
C ARG A 100 14.10 -11.93 13.53
N ARG A 101 13.08 -11.61 12.73
CA ARG A 101 13.24 -11.02 11.39
C ARG A 101 13.86 -9.61 11.43
N LEU A 102 13.47 -8.77 12.40
CA LEU A 102 14.05 -7.44 12.58
C LEU A 102 15.54 -7.52 12.95
N ARG A 103 15.88 -8.36 13.92
CA ARG A 103 17.28 -8.60 14.34
C ARG A 103 18.13 -9.17 13.21
N GLY A 104 17.57 -10.09 12.42
CA GLY A 104 18.27 -10.73 11.30
C GLY A 104 18.67 -9.78 10.17
N ARG A 105 18.06 -8.60 10.07
CA ARG A 105 18.42 -7.60 9.04
C ARG A 105 19.74 -6.87 9.33
N ALA A 106 20.32 -7.01 10.53
CA ALA A 106 21.63 -6.48 10.94
C ALA A 106 21.91 -5.00 10.61
N THR A 107 20.86 -4.21 10.41
CA THR A 107 20.92 -2.81 9.94
C THR A 107 20.31 -1.82 10.92
N ASP A 108 19.61 -2.32 11.93
CA ASP A 108 18.96 -1.53 12.97
C ASP A 108 19.65 -1.78 14.32
N SER A 109 19.80 -0.73 15.14
CA SER A 109 20.30 -0.85 16.51
C SER A 109 19.26 -1.47 17.44
N GLU A 110 19.68 -1.97 18.60
CA GLU A 110 18.79 -2.56 19.61
C GLU A 110 17.62 -1.64 19.97
N GLU A 111 17.91 -0.36 20.23
CA GLU A 111 16.91 0.67 20.55
C GLU A 111 15.87 0.85 19.42
N VAL A 112 16.30 0.74 18.15
CA VAL A 112 15.38 0.83 17.00
C VAL A 112 14.50 -0.43 16.92
N ILE A 113 15.05 -1.60 17.23
CA ILE A 113 14.31 -2.87 17.23
C ILE A 113 13.24 -2.85 18.32
N GLU A 114 13.60 -2.48 19.56
CA GLU A 114 12.64 -2.34 20.67
C GLU A 114 11.54 -1.33 20.33
N GLY A 115 11.90 -0.18 19.75
CA GLY A 115 10.94 0.83 19.30
C GLY A 115 9.97 0.33 18.23
N ARG A 116 10.44 -0.52 17.29
CA ARG A 116 9.58 -1.16 16.28
C ARG A 116 8.67 -2.22 16.90
N MET A 117 9.21 -3.07 17.78
CA MET A 117 8.44 -4.12 18.46
C MET A 117 7.32 -3.54 19.32
N SER A 118 7.60 -2.46 20.06
CA SER A 118 6.59 -1.77 20.87
C SER A 118 5.42 -1.25 20.05
N ARG A 119 5.66 -0.79 18.82
CA ARG A 119 4.62 -0.25 17.93
C ARG A 119 3.89 -1.30 17.13
N ALA A 120 4.54 -2.42 16.81
CA ALA A 120 3.93 -3.50 16.07
C ALA A 120 2.62 -3.98 16.71
N ALA A 121 2.56 -4.05 18.05
CA ALA A 121 1.32 -4.38 18.76
C ALA A 121 0.18 -3.39 18.49
N ASN A 122 0.48 -2.08 18.44
CA ASN A 122 -0.51 -1.04 18.13
C ASN A 122 -0.91 -1.07 16.65
N GLU A 123 0.02 -1.30 15.73
CA GLU A 123 -0.29 -1.43 14.30
C GLU A 123 -1.17 -2.65 14.03
N ILE A 124 -0.85 -3.79 14.65
CA ILE A 124 -1.62 -5.03 14.54
C ILE A 124 -3.07 -4.83 15.00
N ALA A 125 -3.33 -3.99 16.01
CA ALA A 125 -4.68 -3.74 16.52
C ALA A 125 -5.66 -3.17 15.46
N HIS A 126 -5.16 -2.62 14.35
CA HIS A 126 -5.96 -2.02 13.27
C HIS A 126 -6.30 -3.01 12.14
N TRP A 127 -6.05 -4.31 12.33
CA TRP A 127 -6.29 -5.36 11.32
C TRP A 127 -7.76 -5.42 10.85
N ASP A 128 -8.70 -5.04 11.70
CA ASP A 128 -10.15 -5.06 11.46
C ASP A 128 -10.58 -4.04 10.41
N GLY A 129 -9.72 -3.06 10.10
CA GLY A 129 -9.89 -2.10 9.02
C GLY A 129 -9.53 -2.62 7.62
N TYR A 130 -9.15 -3.89 7.46
CA TYR A 130 -8.67 -4.45 6.19
C TYR A 130 -9.64 -5.48 5.59
N ASP A 131 -9.64 -5.58 4.26
CA ASP A 131 -10.55 -6.48 3.53
C ASP A 131 -10.07 -7.94 3.57
N TYR A 132 -8.74 -8.12 3.66
CA TYR A 132 -8.07 -9.42 3.77
C TYR A 132 -6.97 -9.37 4.83
N VAL A 133 -6.82 -10.45 5.60
CA VAL A 133 -5.73 -10.62 6.57
C VAL A 133 -4.98 -11.91 6.25
N LEU A 134 -3.68 -11.80 6.02
CA LEU A 134 -2.80 -12.93 5.70
C LEU A 134 -1.74 -13.09 6.80
N CYS A 135 -1.46 -14.33 7.20
CA CYS A 135 -0.35 -14.64 8.09
C CYS A 135 0.86 -15.11 7.26
N ASN A 136 1.97 -14.38 7.33
CA ASN A 136 3.19 -14.62 6.57
C ASN A 136 4.13 -15.59 7.30
N VAL A 137 3.74 -16.87 7.32
CA VAL A 137 4.55 -17.99 7.80
C VAL A 137 5.69 -18.27 6.81
N ASP A 138 5.33 -18.41 5.53
CA ASP A 138 6.22 -18.61 4.40
C ASP A 138 6.01 -17.49 3.37
N ALA A 139 7.11 -16.92 2.88
CA ALA A 139 7.05 -15.74 2.02
C ALA A 139 6.47 -16.06 0.63
N GLU A 140 6.76 -17.24 0.09
CA GLU A 140 6.28 -17.64 -1.24
C GLU A 140 4.78 -17.94 -1.19
N ASP A 141 4.32 -18.73 -0.21
CA ASP A 141 2.89 -18.98 -0.03
C ASP A 141 2.10 -17.68 0.23
N CYS A 142 2.63 -16.78 1.07
CA CYS A 142 2.02 -15.48 1.30
C CYS A 142 1.93 -14.64 0.01
N PHE A 143 2.98 -14.68 -0.82
CA PHE A 143 2.99 -14.01 -2.12
C PHE A 143 1.93 -14.57 -3.07
N GLN A 144 1.81 -15.90 -3.17
CA GLN A 144 0.78 -16.55 -3.99
C GLN A 144 -0.65 -16.17 -3.54
N ARG A 145 -0.87 -16.05 -2.24
CA ARG A 145 -2.16 -15.58 -1.68
C ARG A 145 -2.46 -14.13 -2.07
N VAL A 146 -1.47 -13.24 -2.02
CA VAL A 146 -1.63 -11.84 -2.47
C VAL A 146 -1.95 -11.79 -3.97
N GLN A 147 -1.27 -12.59 -4.79
CA GLN A 147 -1.58 -12.69 -6.23
C GLN A 147 -3.02 -13.18 -6.45
N THR A 148 -3.45 -14.19 -5.69
CA THR A 148 -4.82 -14.71 -5.75
C THR A 148 -5.85 -13.63 -5.45
N ILE A 149 -5.63 -12.84 -4.39
CA ILE A 149 -6.49 -11.69 -4.05
C ILE A 149 -6.53 -10.70 -5.23
N LEU A 150 -5.38 -10.30 -5.78
CA LEU A 150 -5.31 -9.38 -6.91
C LEU A 150 -6.12 -9.89 -8.12
N HIS A 151 -5.97 -11.15 -8.48
CA HIS A 151 -6.71 -11.75 -9.59
C HIS A 151 -8.21 -11.80 -9.32
N ALA A 152 -8.63 -12.20 -8.11
CA ALA A 152 -10.03 -12.23 -7.71
C ALA A 152 -10.67 -10.82 -7.76
N GLU A 153 -9.94 -9.82 -7.28
CA GLU A 153 -10.37 -8.42 -7.28
C GLU A 153 -10.55 -7.87 -8.69
N ARG A 154 -9.65 -8.18 -9.62
CA ARG A 154 -9.80 -7.83 -11.05
C ARG A 154 -11.01 -8.48 -11.71
N MET A 155 -11.45 -9.64 -11.22
CA MET A 155 -12.62 -10.35 -11.75
C MET A 155 -13.95 -9.80 -11.23
N LYS A 156 -13.97 -8.95 -10.19
CA LYS A 156 -15.22 -8.37 -9.67
C LYS A 156 -16.00 -7.66 -10.80
N ARG A 157 -17.30 -7.96 -10.90
CA ARG A 157 -18.21 -7.36 -11.90
C ARG A 157 -18.10 -5.83 -11.97
N SER A 158 -17.98 -5.16 -10.82
CA SER A 158 -17.85 -3.69 -10.74
C SER A 158 -16.57 -3.14 -11.37
N ARG A 159 -15.52 -3.96 -11.50
CA ARG A 159 -14.20 -3.59 -12.03
C ARG A 159 -13.97 -4.03 -13.47
N GLN A 160 -14.89 -4.80 -14.05
CA GLN A 160 -14.82 -5.21 -15.45
C GLN A 160 -15.25 -4.08 -16.39
N THR A 161 -14.28 -3.29 -16.85
CA THR A 161 -14.51 -2.20 -17.80
C THR A 161 -15.11 -2.74 -19.11
N GLY A 162 -16.20 -2.12 -19.59
CA GLY A 162 -16.83 -2.50 -20.84
C GLY A 162 -17.79 -3.70 -20.77
N LEU A 163 -17.92 -4.36 -19.61
CA LEU A 163 -18.82 -5.51 -19.43
C LEU A 163 -20.27 -5.16 -19.81
N ILE A 164 -20.79 -4.01 -19.39
CA ILE A 164 -22.14 -3.56 -19.74
C ILE A 164 -22.31 -3.45 -21.27
N GLY A 165 -21.33 -2.88 -21.96
CA GLY A 165 -21.34 -2.76 -23.41
C GLY A 165 -21.29 -4.13 -24.09
N PHE A 166 -20.49 -5.06 -23.57
CA PHE A 166 -20.42 -6.43 -24.04
C PHE A 166 -21.75 -7.17 -23.89
N ILE A 167 -22.37 -7.11 -22.70
CA ILE A 167 -23.68 -7.73 -22.43
C ILE A 167 -24.77 -7.16 -23.36
N ARG A 168 -24.81 -5.84 -23.56
CA ARG A 168 -25.77 -5.21 -24.48
C ARG A 168 -25.63 -5.72 -25.92
N ARG A 169 -24.42 -6.04 -26.38
CA ARG A 169 -24.20 -6.63 -27.71
C ARG A 169 -24.72 -8.06 -27.79
N LEU A 170 -24.47 -8.88 -26.76
CA LEU A 170 -24.99 -10.25 -26.70
C LEU A 170 -26.52 -10.29 -26.74
N SER A 171 -27.20 -9.40 -26.00
CA SER A 171 -28.66 -9.37 -25.95
C SER A 171 -29.32 -8.92 -27.26
N ARG A 172 -28.64 -8.15 -28.10
CA ARG A 172 -29.17 -7.73 -29.42
C ARG A 172 -29.12 -8.85 -30.45
N TYR A 173 -28.18 -9.79 -30.32
CA TYR A 173 -28.04 -10.95 -31.21
C TYR A 173 -29.24 -11.90 -31.16
N HIS A 174 -30.06 -11.86 -30.11
CA HIS A 174 -31.27 -12.68 -29.96
C HIS A 174 -32.54 -12.02 -30.53
N GLN A 175 -32.47 -10.81 -31.08
CA GLN A 175 -33.64 -10.09 -31.61
C GLN A 175 -33.70 -10.03 -33.14
N GLU A 176 -32.73 -10.63 -33.84
CA GLU A 176 -32.65 -10.64 -35.31
C GLU A 176 -32.93 -12.04 -35.93
N ASP A 177 -33.36 -13.02 -35.13
CA ASP A 177 -33.90 -14.33 -35.55
C ASP A 177 -35.40 -14.41 -35.25
#